data_AF-A0A838J5H9-F1
#
_entry.id   AF-A0A838J5H9-F1
#
_cell.length_a   1.000
_cell.length_b   1.000
_cell.length_c   1.000
_cell.angle_alpha   90.00
_cell.angle_beta   90.00
_cell.angle_gamma   90.00
#
_symmetry.space_group_name_H-M   'P 1'
#
loop_
_entity.id
_entity.type
_entity.pdbx_description
1 polymer ?
#
loop_
_entity_poly.entity_id
_entity_poly.type
_entity_poly.pdbx_seq_one_letter_code
_entity_poly.pdbx_strand_id
1 'polypeptide(L)'
;MLDVLELAYGRFNGGQVAPIGSYLNPRTLCILQIAADGALPADGTFVRVDPSATQTYANIASALNTLLGTTYSAASFHACVGGDAIGNPGQASNDA
;
A
#
# COMPACT_ATOMS: atom_id res chain seq x y z
N MET A 1 -0.79 -12.55 -9.39
CA MET A 1 -0.85 -11.06 -9.46
C MET A 1 0.03 -10.44 -8.39
N LEU A 2 -0.09 -10.86 -7.12
CA LEU A 2 0.80 -10.44 -6.04
C LEU A 2 2.27 -10.74 -6.33
N ASP A 3 2.59 -11.96 -6.78
CA ASP A 3 3.99 -12.39 -7.00
C ASP A 3 4.71 -11.57 -8.09
N VAL A 4 4.00 -11.20 -9.16
CA VAL A 4 4.54 -10.37 -10.24
C VAL A 4 4.78 -8.94 -9.77
N LEU A 5 3.89 -8.40 -8.92
CA LEU A 5 4.08 -7.08 -8.32
C LEU A 5 5.22 -7.06 -7.32
N GLU A 6 5.34 -8.10 -6.49
CA GLU A 6 6.44 -8.23 -5.53
C GLU A 6 7.79 -8.36 -6.24
N LEU A 7 7.85 -9.09 -7.37
CA LEU A 7 9.04 -9.21 -8.20
C LEU A 7 9.43 -7.89 -8.87
N ALA A 8 8.46 -7.11 -9.35
CA ALA A 8 8.71 -5.89 -10.11
C ALA A 8 8.95 -4.64 -9.24
N TYR A 9 8.22 -4.51 -8.12
CA TYR A 9 8.17 -3.29 -7.31
C TYR A 9 8.72 -3.46 -5.89
N GLY A 10 9.03 -4.69 -5.48
CA GLY A 10 9.41 -5.00 -4.11
C GLY A 10 8.23 -4.93 -3.14
N ARG A 11 8.33 -5.72 -2.07
CA ARG A 11 7.29 -5.90 -1.05
C ARG A 11 7.70 -5.20 0.25
N PHE A 12 6.75 -4.49 0.85
CA PHE A 12 6.85 -3.93 2.19
C PHE A 12 5.68 -4.44 3.04
N ASN A 13 5.99 -4.95 4.24
CA ASN A 13 4.94 -5.36 5.17
C ASN A 13 4.43 -4.15 5.97
N GLY A 14 3.18 -4.22 6.42
CA GLY A 14 2.61 -3.23 7.32
C GLY A 14 3.47 -3.03 8.58
N GLY A 15 3.53 -1.79 9.06
CA GLY A 15 4.34 -1.39 10.21
C GLY A 15 5.85 -1.29 9.95
N GLN A 16 6.34 -1.68 8.77
CA GLN A 16 7.74 -1.48 8.40
C GLN A 16 8.00 -0.03 7.94
N VAL A 17 9.21 0.46 8.20
CA VAL A 17 9.67 1.74 7.64
C VAL A 17 9.93 1.54 6.15
N ALA A 18 9.25 2.34 5.33
CA ALA A 18 9.40 2.35 3.88
C ALA A 18 9.87 3.73 3.40
N PRO A 19 10.64 3.80 2.29
CA PRO A 19 11.10 5.07 1.74
C PRO A 19 9.97 5.96 1.21
N ILE A 20 10.22 7.24 0.96
CA ILE A 20 9.29 8.13 0.22
C ILE A 20 8.71 7.46 -1.04
N GLY A 21 7.41 7.63 -1.32
CA GLY A 21 6.82 7.14 -2.57
C GLY A 21 5.33 6.84 -2.52
N SER A 22 4.84 6.25 -3.60
CA SER A 22 3.48 5.76 -3.77
C SER A 22 3.44 4.24 -3.64
N TYR A 23 2.56 3.77 -2.78
CA TYR A 23 2.43 2.39 -2.36
C TYR A 23 1.04 1.88 -2.68
N LEU A 24 0.96 0.74 -3.36
CA LEU A 24 -0.29 0.04 -3.62
C LEU A 24 -0.44 -1.09 -2.60
N ASN A 25 -1.59 -1.20 -1.97
CA ASN A 25 -2.01 -2.45 -1.36
C ASN A 25 -2.79 -3.27 -2.40
N PRO A 26 -2.20 -4.32 -2.99
CA PRO A 26 -2.84 -5.08 -4.08
C PRO A 26 -4.08 -5.86 -3.65
N ARG A 27 -4.31 -6.05 -2.34
CA ARG A 27 -5.51 -6.72 -1.82
C ARG A 27 -6.72 -5.79 -1.80
N THR A 28 -6.52 -4.52 -1.45
CA THR A 28 -7.60 -3.54 -1.31
C THR A 28 -7.66 -2.53 -2.44
N LEU A 29 -6.60 -2.45 -3.26
CA LEU A 29 -6.39 -1.40 -4.26
C LEU A 29 -6.34 0.01 -3.64
N CYS A 30 -5.94 0.12 -2.37
CA CYS A 30 -5.68 1.42 -1.76
C CYS A 30 -4.29 1.92 -2.16
N ILE A 31 -4.18 3.23 -2.39
CA ILE A 31 -2.92 3.93 -2.65
C ILE A 31 -2.55 4.77 -1.43
N LEU A 32 -1.37 4.50 -0.89
CA LEU A 32 -0.75 5.29 0.17
C LEU A 32 0.40 6.09 -0.44
N GLN A 33 0.45 7.38 -0.16
CA GLN A 33 1.54 8.24 -0.61
C GLN A 33 2.22 8.85 0.60
N ILE A 34 3.50 8.53 0.77
CA ILE A 34 4.31 9.05 1.87
C ILE A 34 5.33 10.04 1.32
N ALA A 35 5.33 11.26 1.88
CA ALA A 35 6.16 12.38 1.44
C ALA A 35 7.59 12.36 2.04
N ALA A 36 7.86 11.43 2.94
CA ALA A 36 9.16 11.16 3.53
C ALA A 36 9.21 9.69 3.94
N ASP A 37 10.42 9.19 4.23
CA ASP A 37 10.60 7.85 4.78
C ASP A 37 9.80 7.72 6.09
N GLY A 38 9.00 6.67 6.21
CA GLY A 38 8.06 6.54 7.31
C GLY A 38 7.47 5.14 7.44
N ALA A 39 6.85 4.88 8.59
CA ALA A 39 6.17 3.62 8.82
C ALA A 39 4.91 3.50 7.95
N LEU A 40 4.77 2.35 7.29
CA LEU A 40 3.52 1.98 6.63
C LEU A 40 2.44 1.67 7.67
N PRO A 41 1.14 1.78 7.32
CA PRO A 41 0.05 1.30 8.17
C PRO A 41 0.32 -0.11 8.68
N ALA A 42 0.00 -0.37 9.94
CA ALA A 42 0.36 -1.61 10.64
C ALA A 42 -0.15 -2.87 9.91
N ASP A 43 -1.26 -2.74 9.19
CA ASP A 43 -1.92 -3.85 8.53
C ASP A 43 -1.69 -3.85 7.02
N GLY A 44 -1.45 -5.06 6.51
CA GLY A 44 -1.44 -5.35 5.08
C GLY A 44 -0.05 -5.51 4.48
N THR A 45 -0.03 -5.51 3.16
CA THR A 45 1.16 -5.66 2.35
C THR A 45 1.10 -4.62 1.25
N PHE A 46 2.19 -3.91 1.08
CA PHE A 46 2.29 -2.80 0.16
C PHE A 46 3.41 -3.04 -0.84
N VAL A 47 3.23 -2.58 -2.07
CA VAL A 47 4.26 -2.58 -3.11
C VAL A 47 4.52 -1.14 -3.54
N ARG A 48 5.79 -0.76 -3.66
CA ARG A 48 6.16 0.61 -4.04
C ARG A 48 6.05 0.76 -5.56
N VAL A 49 4.89 1.23 -6.03
CA VAL A 49 4.61 1.36 -7.46
C VAL A 49 5.33 2.56 -8.10
N ASP A 50 5.68 3.57 -7.31
CA ASP A 50 6.39 4.76 -7.79
C ASP A 50 7.23 5.39 -6.67
N PRO A 51 8.46 5.89 -6.95
CA PRO A 51 9.26 6.59 -5.95
C PRO A 51 8.74 7.99 -5.59
N SER A 52 7.84 8.56 -6.39
CA SER A 52 7.19 9.85 -6.12
C SER A 52 6.05 9.72 -5.12
N ALA A 53 5.98 10.68 -4.20
CA ALA A 53 4.88 10.82 -3.23
C ALA A 53 3.64 11.52 -3.81
N THR A 54 3.65 11.92 -5.07
CA THR A 54 2.57 12.72 -5.69
C THR A 54 2.07 12.12 -7.00
N GLN A 55 2.36 10.84 -7.24
CA GLN A 55 1.93 10.17 -8.45
C GLN A 55 0.39 10.11 -8.56
N THR A 56 -0.15 10.33 -9.75
CA THR A 56 -1.61 10.29 -9.95
C THR A 56 -2.12 8.86 -10.08
N TYR A 57 -3.37 8.61 -9.68
CA TYR A 57 -3.98 7.27 -9.80
C TYR A 57 -4.11 6.82 -11.25
N ALA A 58 -4.29 7.75 -12.20
CA ALA A 58 -4.31 7.45 -13.63
C ALA A 58 -2.95 6.93 -14.14
N ASN A 59 -1.86 7.52 -13.68
CA ASN A 59 -0.51 7.07 -14.04
C ASN A 59 -0.20 5.71 -13.40
N ILE A 60 -0.58 5.52 -12.13
CA ILE A 60 -0.45 4.23 -11.44
C ILE A 60 -1.25 3.15 -12.18
N ALA A 61 -2.49 3.44 -12.58
CA ALA A 61 -3.32 2.54 -13.37
C ALA A 61 -2.62 2.13 -14.67
N SER A 62 -2.05 3.11 -15.39
CA SER A 62 -1.36 2.89 -16.66
C SER A 62 -0.14 1.98 -16.49
N ALA A 63 0.67 2.20 -15.44
CA ALA A 63 1.82 1.37 -15.13
C ALA A 63 1.41 -0.07 -14.78
N LEU A 64 0.40 -0.24 -13.92
CA LEU A 64 -0.10 -1.56 -13.52
C LEU A 64 -0.72 -2.32 -14.69
N ASN A 65 -1.50 -1.65 -15.54
CA ASN A 65 -2.08 -2.27 -16.74
C ASN A 65 -1.01 -2.74 -17.71
N THR A 66 0.07 -1.98 -17.86
CA THR A 66 1.20 -2.37 -18.71
C THR A 66 1.90 -3.61 -18.17
N LEU A 67 2.09 -3.69 -16.84
CA LEU A 67 2.78 -4.82 -16.21
C LEU A 67 1.92 -6.09 -16.12
N LEU A 68 0.64 -5.93 -15.76
CA LEU A 68 -0.24 -7.04 -15.38
C LEU A 68 -1.26 -7.42 -16.47
N GLY A 69 -1.36 -6.64 -17.55
CA GLY A 69 -2.40 -6.83 -18.57
C GLY A 69 -3.81 -6.55 -18.06
N THR A 70 -3.95 -5.72 -17.03
CA THR A 70 -5.24 -5.35 -16.42
C THR A 70 -5.89 -4.15 -17.13
N THR A 71 -7.10 -3.81 -16.72
CA THR A 71 -7.87 -2.66 -17.25
C THR A 71 -8.27 -1.67 -16.15
N TYR A 72 -7.39 -1.46 -15.17
CA TYR A 72 -7.63 -0.51 -14.09
C TYR A 72 -7.73 0.92 -14.63
N SER A 73 -8.54 1.73 -13.96
CA SER A 73 -8.61 3.18 -14.17
C SER A 73 -8.33 3.91 -12.86
N ALA A 74 -8.25 5.24 -12.89
CA ALA A 74 -8.10 6.03 -11.67
C ALA A 74 -9.21 5.74 -10.63
N ALA A 75 -10.41 5.40 -11.09
CA ALA A 75 -11.56 5.06 -10.24
C ALA A 75 -11.47 3.66 -9.62
N SER A 76 -10.54 2.83 -10.07
CA SER A 76 -10.28 1.52 -9.45
C SER A 76 -9.57 1.63 -8.11
N PHE A 77 -8.98 2.79 -7.82
CA PHE A 77 -8.17 3.03 -6.63
C PHE A 77 -8.85 4.02 -5.69
N HIS A 78 -8.46 3.94 -4.42
CA HIS A 78 -8.87 4.89 -3.40
C HIS A 78 -7.66 5.23 -2.51
N ALA A 79 -7.72 6.38 -1.84
CA ALA A 79 -6.69 6.72 -0.86
C ALA A 79 -6.77 5.75 0.32
N CYS A 80 -5.63 5.24 0.78
CA CYS A 80 -5.62 4.45 2.01
C CYS A 80 -6.07 5.34 3.18
N VAL A 81 -7.19 4.98 3.81
CA VAL A 81 -7.61 5.55 5.09
C VAL A 81 -6.83 4.83 6.18
N GLY A 82 -6.01 5.57 6.94
CA GLY A 82 -5.28 5.02 8.07
C GLY A 82 -6.25 4.60 9.17
N GLY A 83 -6.57 3.31 9.24
CA GLY A 83 -7.34 2.64 10.28
C GLY A 83 -7.50 1.17 9.86
N ASP A 84 -7.13 0.19 10.66
CA ASP A 84 -7.40 0.07 12.08
C ASP A 84 -6.24 -0.64 12.77
N ALA A 85 -5.50 0.06 13.64
CA ALA A 85 -4.78 -0.66 14.68
C ALA A 85 -5.84 -1.21 15.63
N ILE A 86 -6.34 -2.43 15.39
CA ILE A 86 -6.92 -3.21 16.47
C ILE A 86 -5.74 -3.58 17.39
N GLY A 87 -5.33 -2.60 18.19
CA GLY A 87 -4.62 -2.82 19.42
C GLY A 87 -5.52 -3.61 20.35
N ASN A 88 -5.47 -4.93 20.17
CA ASN A 88 -5.73 -5.96 21.18
C ASN A 88 -7.21 -6.30 21.45
N PRO A 89 -7.79 -7.31 20.78
CA PRO A 89 -8.82 -8.13 21.42
C PRO A 89 -8.12 -9.05 22.44
N GLY A 90 -7.72 -8.51 23.59
CA GLY A 90 -7.15 -9.34 24.68
C GLY A 90 -6.27 -8.67 25.74
N GLN A 91 -5.97 -7.37 25.67
CA GLN A 91 -5.06 -6.73 26.65
C GLN A 91 -5.74 -5.74 27.61
N ALA A 92 -7.07 -5.74 27.69
CA ALA A 92 -7.80 -4.97 28.71
C ALA A 92 -8.25 -5.81 29.91
N SER A 93 -7.77 -7.05 30.08
CA SER A 93 -8.20 -7.91 31.20
C SER A 93 -7.13 -8.91 31.61
N ASN A 94 -6.02 -8.41 32.15
CA ASN A 94 -5.35 -9.03 33.31
C ASN A 94 -4.18 -8.14 33.75
N ASP A 95 -4.42 -7.33 34.77
CA ASP A 95 -3.54 -7.39 35.94
C ASP A 95 -4.44 -7.41 37.18
N ALA A 96 -4.02 -8.24 38.14
CA ALA A 96 -4.77 -8.72 39.29
C ALA A 96 -4.65 -7.80 40.52
#